data_AF-X1L6K6-F1
#
_entry.id   AF-X1L6K6-F1
#
_cell.length_a   1.000
_cell.length_b   1.000
_cell.length_c   1.000
_cell.angle_alpha   90.00
_cell.angle_beta   90.00
_cell.angle_gamma   90.00
#
_symmetry.space_group_name_H-M   'P 1'
#
loop_
_entity.id
_entity.type
_entity.pdbx_description
1 polymer ?
#
loop_
_entity_poly.entity_id
_entity_poly.type
_entity_poly.pdbx_seq_one_letter_code
_entity_poly.pdbx_strand_id
1 'polypeptide(L)'
;LVCAGNTTMVHFLLGLDPALIRKEPYIPACTSPPPIRAAEVGIKINPRGLLYCLPSIASWVGADVTAGILATGLYEAEELTMLIDIGTNGEIVIGNKDWMICCSASAGPAFEGSGVTCGMRAAEGAIEKVNITKEREVSYTTIGNTKPRGICGSGLIDLVAELFTSGFIDRSGRLNSYKGKRVRERNGELEFVLISADQSATGEDLVITQPDIDSLIRAKAA
;
A
#
# COMPACT_ATOMS: atom_id res chain seq x y z
N LEU A 1 -3.95 17.45 18.91
CA LEU A 1 -3.44 16.55 17.86
C LEU A 1 -4.42 15.41 17.72
N VAL A 2 -4.76 14.99 16.49
CA VAL A 2 -5.59 13.81 16.24
C VAL A 2 -4.71 12.75 15.59
N CYS A 3 -4.90 11.49 15.96
CA CYS A 3 -4.18 10.33 15.45
C CYS A 3 -5.15 9.31 14.86
N ALA A 4 -4.73 8.64 13.78
CA ALA A 4 -5.44 7.56 13.14
C ALA A 4 -4.41 6.49 12.71
N GLY A 5 -4.81 5.23 12.78
CA GLY A 5 -3.99 4.08 12.44
C GLY A 5 -4.68 2.80 12.90
N ASN A 6 -4.27 1.65 12.35
CA ASN A 6 -4.88 0.39 12.74
C ASN A 6 -4.74 0.16 14.26
N THR A 7 -5.60 -0.71 14.80
CA THR A 7 -5.70 -0.94 16.24
C THR A 7 -4.36 -1.29 16.89
N THR A 8 -3.53 -2.09 16.22
CA THR A 8 -2.19 -2.44 16.71
C THR A 8 -1.27 -1.22 16.80
N MET A 9 -1.26 -0.36 15.77
CA MET A 9 -0.46 0.87 15.78
C MET A 9 -0.89 1.84 16.90
N VAL A 10 -2.19 1.96 17.16
CA VAL A 10 -2.70 2.76 18.29
C VAL A 10 -2.23 2.18 19.63
N HIS A 11 -2.21 0.86 19.79
CA HIS A 11 -1.69 0.23 21.01
C HIS A 11 -0.20 0.52 21.21
N PHE A 12 0.61 0.41 20.16
CA PHE A 12 2.03 0.76 20.25
C PHE A 12 2.26 2.23 20.58
N LEU A 13 1.49 3.14 19.98
CA LEU A 13 1.59 4.58 20.27
C LEU A 13 1.28 4.88 21.74
N LEU A 14 0.25 4.24 22.29
CA LEU A 14 -0.22 4.48 23.66
C LEU A 14 0.51 3.62 24.71
N GLY A 15 1.44 2.76 24.30
CA GLY A 15 2.12 1.83 25.21
C GLY A 15 1.20 0.77 25.83
N LEU A 16 0.09 0.43 25.16
CA LEU A 16 -0.85 -0.62 25.58
C LEU A 16 -0.35 -1.99 25.11
N ASP A 17 -0.60 -3.05 25.90
CA ASP A 17 -0.24 -4.42 25.53
C ASP A 17 -1.11 -4.94 24.37
N PRO A 18 -0.53 -5.25 23.19
CA PRO A 18 -1.27 -5.74 22.04
C PRO A 18 -1.37 -7.28 22.00
N ALA A 19 -0.87 -8.01 23.00
CA ALA A 19 -0.71 -9.46 22.95
C ALA A 19 -2.01 -10.24 22.64
N LEU A 20 -3.17 -9.73 23.08
CA LEU A 20 -4.47 -10.36 22.87
C LEU A 20 -5.11 -10.03 21.52
N ILE A 21 -4.65 -9.01 20.79
CA ILE A 21 -5.16 -8.66 19.45
C ILE A 21 -5.04 -9.85 18.49
N ARG A 22 -3.90 -10.56 18.57
CA ARG A 22 -3.59 -11.72 17.70
C ARG A 22 -4.00 -13.08 18.26
N LYS A 23 -4.52 -13.15 19.48
CA LYS A 23 -4.88 -14.41 20.14
C LYS A 23 -6.38 -14.52 20.21
N GLU A 24 -6.93 -15.67 19.80
CA GLU A 24 -8.35 -15.94 19.93
C GLU A 24 -8.84 -15.65 21.37
N PRO A 25 -9.94 -14.90 21.55
CA PRO A 25 -10.93 -14.47 20.54
C PRO A 25 -10.69 -13.08 19.91
N TYR A 26 -9.43 -12.65 19.80
CA TYR A 26 -8.96 -11.43 19.12
C TYR A 26 -9.47 -10.14 19.75
N ILE A 27 -9.20 -9.95 21.04
CA ILE A 27 -9.73 -8.81 21.81
C ILE A 27 -8.63 -7.76 22.01
N PRO A 28 -8.82 -6.51 21.55
CA PRO A 28 -7.89 -5.42 21.83
C PRO A 28 -8.03 -4.93 23.28
N ALA A 29 -6.98 -4.33 23.84
CA ALA A 29 -7.04 -3.75 25.17
C ALA A 29 -7.99 -2.54 25.24
N CYS A 30 -8.07 -1.76 24.15
CA CYS A 30 -8.98 -0.63 24.01
C CYS A 30 -9.32 -0.36 22.54
N THR A 31 -10.57 -0.01 22.25
CA THR A 31 -10.99 0.48 20.93
C THR A 31 -11.28 1.99 20.92
N SER A 32 -11.59 2.60 22.06
CA SER A 32 -11.89 4.03 22.17
C SER A 32 -11.15 4.63 23.37
N PRO A 33 -9.85 4.91 23.23
CA PRO A 33 -9.06 5.48 24.32
C PRO A 33 -9.51 6.93 24.60
N PRO A 34 -9.54 7.36 25.87
CA PRO A 34 -9.81 8.75 26.18
C PRO A 34 -8.68 9.65 25.66
N PRO A 35 -8.93 10.97 25.48
CA PRO A 35 -7.86 11.90 25.15
C PRO A 35 -6.81 11.93 26.26
N ILE A 36 -5.53 11.83 25.88
CA ILE A 36 -4.39 11.91 26.81
C ILE A 36 -3.56 13.15 26.51
N ARG A 37 -2.64 13.54 27.41
CA ARG A 37 -1.67 14.58 27.04
C ARG A 37 -0.68 13.99 26.05
N ALA A 38 -0.41 14.71 24.97
CA ALA A 38 0.55 14.28 23.95
C ALA A 38 1.96 14.03 24.54
N ALA A 39 2.31 14.75 25.60
CA ALA A 39 3.57 14.57 26.32
C ALA A 39 3.71 13.19 26.99
N GLU A 40 2.62 12.53 27.37
CA GLU A 40 2.64 11.19 28.01
C GLU A 40 3.16 10.10 27.07
N VAL A 41 3.03 10.31 25.76
CA VAL A 41 3.53 9.40 24.70
C VAL A 41 4.71 10.00 23.92
N GLY A 42 5.36 11.02 24.48
CA GLY A 42 6.58 11.60 23.91
C GLY A 42 6.39 12.50 22.69
N ILE A 43 5.16 12.89 22.34
CA ILE A 43 4.89 13.80 21.23
C ILE A 43 5.19 15.24 21.63
N LYS A 44 6.07 15.89 20.86
CA LYS A 44 6.57 17.25 21.13
C LYS A 44 5.65 18.33 20.56
N ILE A 45 4.60 18.65 21.30
CA ILE A 45 3.74 19.83 21.08
C ILE A 45 3.66 20.66 22.37
N ASN A 46 2.71 21.61 22.47
CA ASN A 46 2.44 22.29 23.74
C ASN A 46 2.24 21.24 24.87
N PRO A 47 2.87 21.37 26.06
CA PRO A 47 2.78 20.37 27.13
C PRO A 47 1.35 20.10 27.67
N ARG A 48 0.41 21.03 27.44
CA ARG A 48 -1.02 20.84 27.75
C ARG A 48 -1.85 20.40 26.55
N GLY A 49 -1.21 20.21 25.40
CA GLY A 49 -1.84 19.73 24.18
C GLY A 49 -2.32 18.29 24.33
N LEU A 50 -3.54 18.04 23.89
CA LEU A 50 -4.15 16.72 23.92
C LEU A 50 -3.87 15.95 22.64
N LEU A 51 -3.71 14.64 22.79
CA LEU A 51 -3.74 13.64 21.75
C LEU A 51 -5.11 12.96 21.81
N TYR A 52 -5.86 13.07 20.71
CA TYR A 52 -7.07 12.32 20.45
C TYR A 52 -6.70 11.21 19.47
N CYS A 53 -7.02 9.96 19.79
CA CYS A 53 -6.93 8.90 18.80
C CYS A 53 -8.35 8.49 18.41
N LEU A 54 -8.58 8.39 17.10
CA LEU A 54 -9.88 7.99 16.59
C LEU A 54 -10.22 6.56 17.06
N PRO A 55 -11.50 6.21 17.18
CA PRO A 55 -11.89 4.90 17.68
C PRO A 55 -11.60 3.82 16.63
N SER A 56 -11.11 2.68 17.09
CA SER A 56 -11.07 1.43 16.32
C SER A 56 -12.42 0.71 16.37
N ILE A 57 -12.66 -0.17 15.38
CA ILE A 57 -13.85 -1.03 15.36
C ILE A 57 -13.55 -2.39 16.01
N ALA A 58 -12.42 -3.01 15.64
CA ALA A 58 -12.01 -4.33 16.10
C ALA A 58 -10.48 -4.49 16.10
N SER A 59 -9.97 -5.69 16.37
CA SER A 59 -8.53 -5.99 16.35
C SER A 59 -7.83 -5.66 15.03
N TRP A 60 -8.50 -5.92 13.90
CA TRP A 60 -7.93 -5.73 12.55
C TRP A 60 -8.60 -4.62 11.74
N VAL A 61 -9.58 -3.92 12.32
CA VAL A 61 -10.24 -2.76 11.70
C VAL A 61 -10.10 -1.60 12.67
N GLY A 62 -9.18 -0.69 12.37
CA GLY A 62 -8.75 0.34 13.31
C GLY A 62 -9.23 1.74 12.99
N ALA A 63 -8.53 2.70 13.58
CA ALA A 63 -8.87 4.11 13.58
C ALA A 63 -8.58 4.80 12.24
N ASP A 64 -7.69 4.21 11.44
CA ASP A 64 -7.48 4.56 10.02
C ASP A 64 -8.76 4.35 9.20
N VAL A 65 -9.40 3.20 9.36
CA VAL A 65 -10.66 2.89 8.65
C VAL A 65 -11.78 3.83 9.10
N THR A 66 -11.93 4.06 10.40
CA THR A 66 -12.96 5.00 10.89
C THR A 66 -12.69 6.44 10.46
N ALA A 67 -11.41 6.84 10.36
CA ALA A 67 -11.03 8.11 9.75
C ALA A 67 -11.45 8.18 8.27
N GLY A 68 -11.27 7.10 7.51
CA GLY A 68 -11.71 6.99 6.12
C GLY A 68 -13.22 7.10 5.96
N ILE A 69 -13.99 6.39 6.80
CA ILE A 69 -15.47 6.48 6.86
C ILE A 69 -15.90 7.94 7.09
N LEU A 70 -15.28 8.62 8.05
CA LEU A 70 -15.57 10.02 8.36
C LEU A 70 -15.18 10.95 7.21
N ALA A 71 -13.99 10.78 6.65
CA ALA A 71 -13.45 11.65 5.60
C ALA A 71 -14.24 11.55 4.28
N THR A 72 -14.79 10.37 3.98
CA THR A 72 -15.58 10.12 2.78
C THR A 72 -17.06 10.46 2.93
N GLY A 73 -17.55 10.66 4.16
CA GLY A 73 -18.98 10.84 4.42
C GLY A 73 -19.81 9.57 4.19
N LEU A 74 -19.18 8.38 4.22
CA LEU A 74 -19.86 7.10 3.99
C LEU A 74 -21.07 6.89 4.92
N TYR A 75 -20.98 7.40 6.15
CA TYR A 75 -22.04 7.34 7.15
C TYR A 75 -23.25 8.27 6.87
N GLU A 76 -23.14 9.15 5.87
CA GLU A 76 -24.23 10.03 5.40
C GLU A 76 -24.77 9.61 4.03
N ALA A 77 -24.08 8.70 3.34
CA ALA A 77 -24.44 8.26 2.00
C ALA A 77 -25.79 7.53 2.01
N GLU A 78 -26.69 7.89 1.08
CA GLU A 78 -27.93 7.14 0.87
C GLU A 78 -27.68 5.89 0.02
N GLU A 79 -26.77 6.01 -0.94
CA GLU A 79 -26.39 4.94 -1.86
C GLU A 79 -25.48 3.91 -1.17
N LEU A 80 -25.59 2.66 -1.62
CA LEU A 80 -24.68 1.60 -1.21
C LEU A 80 -23.27 1.92 -1.73
N THR A 81 -22.36 2.17 -0.80
CA THR A 81 -21.00 2.64 -1.10
C THR A 81 -19.98 1.68 -0.49
N MET A 82 -18.85 1.51 -1.17
CA MET A 82 -17.72 0.70 -0.71
C MET A 82 -16.48 1.56 -0.59
N LEU A 83 -15.92 1.60 0.62
CA LEU A 83 -14.59 2.14 0.89
C LEU A 83 -13.60 0.97 0.90
N ILE A 84 -12.52 1.10 0.14
CA ILE A 84 -11.41 0.15 0.11
C ILE A 84 -10.15 0.91 0.51
N ASP A 85 -9.58 0.55 1.65
CA ASP A 85 -8.25 1.02 2.07
C ASP A 85 -7.23 -0.07 1.71
N ILE A 86 -6.30 0.27 0.82
CA ILE A 86 -5.29 -0.65 0.31
C ILE A 86 -3.94 -0.24 0.89
N GLY A 87 -3.47 -1.01 1.87
CA GLY A 87 -2.13 -0.89 2.42
C GLY A 87 -1.51 -2.26 2.67
N THR A 88 -0.73 -2.37 3.74
CA THR A 88 -0.18 -3.64 4.24
C THR A 88 -1.29 -4.66 4.49
N ASN A 89 -2.45 -4.19 4.93
CA ASN A 89 -3.70 -4.91 4.94
C ASN A 89 -4.64 -4.32 3.89
N GLY A 90 -5.62 -5.10 3.45
CA GLY A 90 -6.77 -4.61 2.70
C GLY A 90 -7.97 -4.51 3.63
N GLU A 91 -8.40 -3.30 3.97
CA GLU A 91 -9.62 -3.06 4.72
C GLU A 91 -10.74 -2.61 3.80
N ILE A 92 -11.91 -3.23 3.95
CA ILE A 92 -13.10 -2.89 3.16
C ILE A 92 -14.22 -2.53 4.12
N VAL A 93 -14.93 -1.45 3.80
CA VAL A 93 -16.20 -1.08 4.43
C VAL A 93 -17.24 -0.98 3.34
N ILE A 94 -18.37 -1.67 3.51
CA ILE A 94 -19.52 -1.57 2.62
C ILE A 94 -20.75 -1.18 3.42
N GLY A 95 -21.52 -0.23 2.92
CA GLY A 95 -22.73 0.20 3.59
C GLY A 95 -23.25 1.55 3.11
N ASN A 96 -24.07 2.16 3.95
CA ASN A 96 -24.68 3.47 3.77
C ASN A 96 -25.00 4.06 5.17
N LYS A 97 -25.81 5.12 5.22
CA LYS A 97 -26.22 5.78 6.47
C LYS A 97 -26.99 4.89 7.45
N ASP A 98 -27.63 3.81 6.97
CA ASP A 98 -28.47 2.93 7.79
C ASP A 98 -27.68 1.76 8.39
N TRP A 99 -26.69 1.24 7.66
CA TRP A 99 -25.86 0.11 8.10
C TRP A 99 -24.49 0.11 7.42
N MET A 100 -23.49 -0.44 8.11
CA MET A 100 -22.15 -0.67 7.57
C MET A 100 -21.59 -2.01 8.06
N ILE A 101 -20.84 -2.69 7.20
CA ILE A 101 -20.06 -3.88 7.51
C ILE A 101 -18.62 -3.61 7.11
N CYS A 102 -17.68 -4.03 7.94
CA CYS A 102 -16.25 -3.95 7.65
C CYS A 102 -15.58 -5.31 7.72
N CYS A 103 -14.55 -5.52 6.92
CA CYS A 103 -13.64 -6.63 7.01
C CYS A 103 -12.19 -6.17 6.78
N SER A 104 -11.25 -7.03 7.15
CA SER A 104 -9.81 -6.83 6.91
C SER A 104 -9.24 -8.14 6.37
N ALA A 105 -8.36 -8.03 5.38
CA ALA A 105 -7.64 -9.13 4.76
C ALA A 105 -6.14 -8.82 4.74
N SER A 106 -5.31 -9.86 4.87
CA SER A 106 -3.87 -9.70 4.71
C SER A 106 -3.50 -9.62 3.22
N ALA A 107 -3.26 -8.40 2.72
CA ALA A 107 -2.83 -8.18 1.34
C ALA A 107 -1.29 -8.27 1.19
N GLY A 108 -0.55 -7.69 2.14
CA GLY A 108 0.89 -7.51 2.06
C GLY A 108 1.27 -6.18 1.41
N PRO A 109 2.42 -5.59 1.76
CA PRO A 109 2.71 -4.18 1.49
C PRO A 109 3.25 -3.92 0.06
N ALA A 110 2.91 -4.78 -0.89
CA ALA A 110 3.47 -4.72 -2.25
C ALA A 110 3.16 -3.38 -2.94
N PHE A 111 1.95 -2.83 -2.73
CA PHE A 111 1.55 -1.52 -3.26
C PHE A 111 2.11 -0.34 -2.47
N GLU A 112 2.67 -0.55 -1.27
CA GLU A 112 3.45 0.47 -0.55
C GLU A 112 4.90 0.56 -1.07
N GLY A 113 5.26 -0.28 -2.04
CA GLY A 113 6.62 -0.43 -2.56
C GLY A 113 7.53 -1.25 -1.65
N SER A 114 7.02 -1.82 -0.55
CA SER A 114 7.80 -2.65 0.36
C SER A 114 7.74 -4.12 -0.06
N GLY A 115 8.88 -4.80 0.00
CA GLY A 115 9.00 -6.20 -0.46
C GLY A 115 9.00 -6.34 -1.99
N VAL A 116 9.19 -5.24 -2.72
CA VAL A 116 9.36 -5.20 -4.17
C VAL A 116 10.77 -4.69 -4.48
N THR A 117 11.51 -5.38 -5.35
CA THR A 117 12.95 -5.16 -5.59
C THR A 117 13.33 -3.70 -5.85
N CYS A 118 12.63 -3.04 -6.77
CA CYS A 118 12.80 -1.61 -7.06
C CYS A 118 11.59 -0.78 -6.58
N GLY A 119 10.81 -1.31 -5.65
CA GLY A 119 9.67 -0.63 -5.06
C GLY A 119 10.10 0.48 -4.10
N MET A 120 9.32 1.56 -4.04
CA MET A 120 9.51 2.61 -3.06
C MET A 120 8.19 3.34 -2.75
N ARG A 121 8.18 4.11 -1.67
CA ARG A 121 7.05 5.01 -1.38
C ARG A 121 6.94 6.10 -2.45
N ALA A 122 5.72 6.62 -2.65
CA ALA A 122 5.47 7.77 -3.49
C ALA A 122 6.22 9.00 -2.95
N ALA A 123 7.32 9.32 -3.60
CA ALA A 123 8.20 10.44 -3.28
C ALA A 123 8.94 10.88 -4.56
N GLU A 124 9.65 12.00 -4.50
CA GLU A 124 10.40 12.52 -5.63
C GLU A 124 11.31 11.47 -6.28
N GLY A 125 11.21 11.33 -7.61
CA GLY A 125 11.92 10.32 -8.41
C GLY A 125 11.27 8.93 -8.43
N ALA A 126 10.15 8.70 -7.74
CA ALA A 126 9.38 7.48 -7.90
C ALA A 126 8.59 7.51 -9.21
N ILE A 127 8.66 6.43 -9.98
CA ILE A 127 7.83 6.24 -11.18
C ILE A 127 6.40 5.99 -10.73
N GLU A 128 5.48 6.89 -11.10
CA GLU A 128 4.06 6.83 -10.72
C GLU A 128 3.14 6.42 -11.87
N LYS A 129 3.65 6.47 -13.10
CA LYS A 129 2.93 6.11 -14.32
C LYS A 129 3.86 5.40 -15.29
N VAL A 130 3.38 4.32 -15.90
CA VAL A 130 4.12 3.57 -16.92
C VAL A 130 3.21 3.34 -18.12
N ASN A 131 3.76 3.45 -19.33
CA ASN A 131 3.08 3.02 -20.55
C ASN A 131 4.04 2.25 -21.45
N ILE A 132 3.56 1.13 -22.00
CA ILE A 132 4.32 0.27 -22.91
C ILE A 132 3.52 0.13 -24.20
N THR A 133 4.04 0.70 -25.29
CA THR A 133 3.37 0.64 -26.59
C THR A 133 3.37 -0.79 -27.16
N LYS A 134 2.56 -1.04 -28.19
CA LYS A 134 2.55 -2.33 -28.90
C LYS A 134 3.90 -2.64 -29.56
N GLU A 135 4.62 -1.60 -29.95
CA GLU A 135 5.98 -1.62 -30.48
C GLU A 135 7.04 -1.83 -29.37
N ARG A 136 6.61 -1.97 -28.11
CA ARG A 136 7.43 -2.20 -26.90
C ARG A 136 8.31 -1.01 -26.52
N GLU A 137 7.87 0.19 -26.88
CA GLU A 137 8.48 1.43 -26.38
C GLU A 137 7.95 1.71 -24.97
N VAL A 138 8.87 2.08 -24.06
CA VAL A 138 8.55 2.33 -22.66
C VAL A 138 8.58 3.84 -22.44
N SER A 139 7.51 4.38 -21.87
CA SER A 139 7.46 5.74 -21.36
C SER A 139 6.96 5.74 -19.91
N TYR A 140 7.33 6.78 -19.15
CA TYR A 140 7.04 6.86 -17.73
C TYR A 140 6.98 8.31 -17.25
N THR A 141 6.32 8.50 -16.10
CA THR A 141 6.31 9.78 -15.36
C THR A 141 6.83 9.54 -13.95
N THR A 142 7.67 10.45 -13.46
CA THR A 142 8.14 10.45 -12.06
C THR A 142 7.53 11.59 -11.26
N ILE A 143 7.31 11.34 -9.98
CA ILE A 143 6.94 12.39 -9.03
C ILE A 143 8.08 13.43 -9.00
N GLY A 144 7.75 14.68 -9.27
CA GLY A 144 8.71 15.78 -9.35
C GLY A 144 9.46 15.91 -10.68
N ASN A 145 9.16 15.07 -11.68
CA ASN A 145 9.81 15.08 -13.00
C ASN A 145 11.35 14.95 -12.92
N THR A 146 11.85 14.21 -11.95
CA THR A 146 13.28 13.95 -11.75
C THR A 146 13.69 12.57 -12.24
N LYS A 147 15.00 12.33 -12.30
CA LYS A 147 15.57 11.05 -12.73
C LYS A 147 15.03 9.90 -11.85
N PRO A 148 14.52 8.79 -12.44
CA PRO A 148 13.83 7.76 -11.67
C PRO A 148 14.79 7.02 -10.73
N ARG A 149 14.31 6.68 -9.54
CA ARG A 149 15.08 5.92 -8.52
C ARG A 149 14.36 4.68 -7.97
N GLY A 150 13.13 4.43 -8.42
CA GLY A 150 12.29 3.33 -8.00
C GLY A 150 10.86 3.50 -8.51
N ILE A 151 9.98 2.59 -8.13
CA ILE A 151 8.60 2.50 -8.63
C ILE A 151 7.65 2.56 -7.43
N CYS A 152 6.67 3.46 -7.44
CA CYS A 152 5.65 3.52 -6.38
C CYS A 152 4.43 2.66 -6.70
N GLY A 153 3.49 2.53 -5.76
CA GLY A 153 2.31 1.68 -5.89
C GLY A 153 1.53 1.88 -7.19
N SER A 154 1.24 3.12 -7.59
CA SER A 154 0.55 3.41 -8.85
C SER A 154 1.38 2.98 -10.07
N GLY A 155 2.68 3.24 -10.04
CA GLY A 155 3.61 2.80 -11.10
C GLY A 155 3.70 1.27 -11.19
N LEU A 156 3.62 0.55 -10.07
CA LEU A 156 3.60 -0.92 -10.05
C LEU A 156 2.31 -1.48 -10.64
N ILE A 157 1.16 -0.87 -10.35
CA ILE A 157 -0.13 -1.24 -10.94
C ILE A 157 -0.09 -1.04 -12.47
N ASP A 158 0.31 0.14 -12.92
CA ASP A 158 0.45 0.46 -14.34
C ASP A 158 1.43 -0.50 -15.02
N LEU A 159 2.60 -0.74 -14.41
CA LEU A 159 3.62 -1.62 -14.96
C LEU A 159 3.09 -3.04 -15.18
N VAL A 160 2.42 -3.63 -14.19
CA VAL A 160 1.85 -4.98 -14.34
C VAL A 160 0.77 -5.01 -15.43
N ALA A 161 -0.10 -3.99 -15.50
CA ALA A 161 -1.13 -3.88 -16.53
C ALA A 161 -0.53 -3.76 -17.94
N GLU A 162 0.49 -2.92 -18.09
CA GLU A 162 1.20 -2.68 -19.35
C GLU A 162 2.00 -3.91 -19.78
N LEU A 163 2.67 -4.61 -18.85
CA LEU A 163 3.34 -5.88 -19.15
C LEU A 163 2.36 -6.94 -19.63
N PHE A 164 1.15 -6.99 -19.07
CA PHE A 164 0.12 -7.94 -19.50
C PHE A 164 -0.41 -7.61 -20.89
N THR A 165 -0.77 -6.35 -21.14
CA THR A 165 -1.38 -5.92 -22.41
C THR A 165 -0.39 -5.92 -23.59
N SER A 166 0.88 -5.60 -23.35
CA SER A 166 1.97 -5.77 -24.33
C SER A 166 2.47 -7.22 -24.42
N GLY A 167 1.98 -8.09 -23.54
CA GLY A 167 2.17 -9.53 -23.56
C GLY A 167 3.53 -10.01 -23.07
N PHE A 168 4.26 -9.20 -22.30
CA PHE A 168 5.47 -9.61 -21.58
C PHE A 168 5.16 -10.58 -20.43
N ILE A 169 3.97 -10.51 -19.84
CA ILE A 169 3.46 -11.52 -18.90
C ILE A 169 2.20 -12.20 -19.44
N ASP A 170 1.97 -13.44 -19.03
CA ASP A 170 0.73 -14.16 -19.29
C ASP A 170 -0.32 -13.93 -18.18
N ARG A 171 -1.47 -14.60 -18.28
CA ARG A 171 -2.56 -14.50 -17.29
C ARG A 171 -2.19 -14.99 -15.89
N SER A 172 -1.16 -15.82 -15.77
CA SER A 172 -0.64 -16.29 -14.49
C SER A 172 0.41 -15.35 -13.89
N GLY A 173 0.78 -14.28 -14.61
CA GLY A 173 1.83 -13.35 -14.19
C GLY A 173 3.24 -13.78 -14.61
N ARG A 174 3.40 -14.86 -15.39
CA ARG A 174 4.72 -15.36 -15.76
C ARG A 174 5.35 -14.52 -16.85
N LEU A 175 6.56 -14.04 -16.60
CA LEU A 175 7.39 -13.34 -17.58
C LEU A 175 7.78 -14.26 -18.74
N ASN A 176 7.71 -13.72 -19.95
CA ASN A 176 8.05 -14.43 -21.18
C ASN A 176 9.43 -13.99 -21.69
N SER A 177 10.43 -14.84 -21.50
CA SER A 177 11.82 -14.61 -21.91
C SER A 177 12.01 -14.47 -23.43
N TYR A 178 11.09 -15.00 -24.24
CA TYR A 178 11.18 -14.93 -25.71
C TYR A 178 10.67 -13.60 -26.27
N LYS A 179 10.12 -12.70 -25.44
CA LYS A 179 9.37 -11.52 -25.88
C LYS A 179 10.12 -10.18 -25.81
N GLY A 180 11.44 -10.17 -25.98
CA GLY A 180 12.18 -8.96 -26.32
C GLY A 180 13.39 -8.72 -25.42
N LYS A 181 14.17 -7.68 -25.74
CA LYS A 181 15.48 -7.41 -25.12
C LYS A 181 15.42 -6.96 -23.65
N ARG A 182 14.23 -6.61 -23.16
CA ARG A 182 14.01 -6.12 -21.78
C ARG A 182 13.80 -7.22 -20.75
N VAL A 183 13.47 -8.44 -21.17
CA VAL A 183 13.35 -9.58 -20.26
C VAL A 183 14.67 -10.33 -20.26
N ARG A 184 15.26 -10.51 -19.08
CA ARG A 184 16.50 -11.28 -18.91
C ARG A 184 16.41 -12.16 -17.67
N GLU A 185 17.32 -13.12 -17.59
CA GLU A 185 17.49 -13.95 -16.41
C GLU A 185 18.69 -13.44 -15.60
N ARG A 186 18.50 -13.28 -14.29
CA ARG A 186 19.53 -12.89 -13.34
C ARG A 186 19.40 -13.76 -12.10
N ASN A 187 20.47 -14.47 -11.72
CA ASN A 187 20.50 -15.38 -10.56
C ASN A 187 19.41 -16.48 -10.58
N GLY A 188 18.98 -16.94 -11.77
CA GLY A 188 17.92 -17.94 -11.90
C GLY A 188 16.50 -17.38 -11.88
N GLU A 189 16.35 -16.05 -11.83
CA GLU A 189 15.05 -15.37 -11.81
C GLU A 189 14.88 -14.50 -13.06
N LEU A 190 13.68 -14.50 -13.63
CA LEU A 190 13.35 -13.59 -14.73
C LEU A 190 13.03 -12.19 -14.18
N GLU A 191 13.56 -11.18 -14.85
CA GLU A 191 13.28 -9.78 -14.57
C GLU A 191 13.01 -9.00 -15.86
N PHE A 192 12.13 -8.01 -15.78
CA PHE A 192 11.92 -7.02 -16.83
C PHE A 192 12.62 -5.72 -16.46
N VAL A 193 13.51 -5.25 -17.34
CA VAL A 193 14.21 -3.98 -17.19
C VAL A 193 13.34 -2.83 -17.67
N LEU A 194 12.82 -2.06 -16.71
CA LEU A 194 12.02 -0.85 -16.98
C LEU A 194 12.93 0.29 -17.41
N ILE A 195 13.90 0.65 -16.57
CA ILE A 195 14.87 1.72 -16.79
C ILE A 195 16.28 1.16 -16.70
N SER A 196 17.16 1.54 -17.63
CA SER A 196 18.57 1.16 -17.57
C SER A 196 19.36 2.03 -16.59
N ALA A 197 20.48 1.50 -16.10
CA ALA A 197 21.36 2.15 -15.12
C ALA A 197 21.79 3.59 -15.50
N ASP A 198 22.03 3.86 -16.79
CA ASP A 198 22.43 5.19 -17.29
C ASP A 198 21.30 6.22 -17.15
N GLN A 199 20.05 5.76 -17.23
CA GLN A 199 18.84 6.57 -17.10
C GLN A 199 18.29 6.61 -15.67
N SER A 200 18.81 5.78 -14.77
CA SER A 200 18.44 5.74 -13.35
C SER A 200 19.27 6.70 -12.49
N ALA A 201 18.67 7.24 -11.43
CA ALA A 201 19.36 8.02 -10.41
C ALA A 201 20.16 7.14 -9.43
N THR A 202 19.88 5.84 -9.36
CA THR A 202 20.61 4.90 -8.50
C THR A 202 21.93 4.45 -9.13
N GLY A 203 22.09 4.63 -10.45
CA GLY A 203 23.20 4.03 -11.21
C GLY A 203 23.03 2.53 -11.42
N GLU A 204 21.86 1.98 -11.11
CA GLU A 204 21.48 0.57 -11.32
C GLU A 204 20.21 0.49 -12.16
N ASP A 205 20.04 -0.64 -12.86
CA ASP A 205 18.80 -0.91 -13.62
C ASP A 205 17.60 -0.94 -12.67
N LEU A 206 16.51 -0.26 -13.03
CA LEU A 206 15.23 -0.40 -12.33
C LEU A 206 14.44 -1.52 -13.01
N VAL A 207 14.19 -2.57 -12.24
CA VAL A 207 13.60 -3.82 -12.73
C VAL A 207 12.34 -4.18 -11.97
N ILE A 208 11.52 -5.05 -12.57
CA ILE A 208 10.50 -5.81 -11.86
C ILE A 208 10.76 -7.30 -12.09
N THR A 209 10.88 -8.05 -11.00
CA THR A 209 11.21 -9.48 -11.02
C THR A 209 9.96 -10.36 -11.04
N GLN A 210 10.10 -11.65 -11.37
CA GLN A 210 9.00 -12.60 -11.25
C GLN A 210 8.42 -12.67 -9.83
N PRO A 211 9.24 -12.78 -8.75
CA PRO A 211 8.72 -12.72 -7.38
C PRO A 211 7.95 -11.43 -7.05
N ASP A 212 8.39 -10.28 -7.57
CA ASP A 212 7.69 -9.00 -7.40
C ASP A 212 6.28 -9.06 -8.01
N ILE A 213 6.16 -9.57 -9.24
CA ILE A 213 4.88 -9.74 -9.95
C ILE A 213 3.98 -10.69 -9.17
N ASP A 214 4.52 -11.82 -8.72
CA ASP A 214 3.77 -12.80 -7.93
C ASP A 214 3.26 -12.19 -6.62
N SER A 215 4.05 -11.33 -5.98
CA SER A 215 3.67 -10.61 -4.76
C SER A 215 2.53 -9.61 -5.01
N LEU A 216 2.62 -8.84 -6.11
CA LEU A 216 1.56 -7.90 -6.51
C LEU A 216 0.25 -8.63 -6.85
N ILE A 217 0.32 -9.78 -7.52
CA ILE A 217 -0.85 -10.60 -7.84
C ILE A 217 -1.50 -11.14 -6.57
N ARG A 218 -0.71 -11.64 -5.61
CA ARG A 218 -1.24 -12.11 -4.31
C ARG A 218 -1.90 -10.97 -3.54
N ALA A 219 -1.25 -9.81 -3.46
CA ALA A 219 -1.80 -8.65 -2.77
C ALA A 219 -3.10 -8.14 -3.39
N LYS A 220 -3.21 -8.20 -4.72
CA LYS A 220 -4.45 -7.86 -5.45
C LYS A 220 -5.56 -8.91 -5.31
N ALA A 221 -5.20 -10.17 -5.03
CA ALA A 221 -6.15 -11.28 -4.96
C ALA A 221 -6.75 -11.48 -3.57
N ALA A 222 -6.02 -11.07 -2.52
CA ALA A 222 -6.52 -10.94 -1.15
C ALA A 222 -7.62 -9.87 -1.07
#